data_AF-A0A0Q3EV54-F1
#
_entry.id   AF-A0A0Q3EV54-F1
#
_cell.length_a   1.000
_cell.length_b   1.000
_cell.length_c   1.000
_cell.angle_alpha   90.00
_cell.angle_beta   90.00
_cell.angle_gamma   90.00
#
_symmetry.space_group_name_H-M   'P 1'
#
loop_
_entity.id
_entity.type
_entity.pdbx_description
1 polymer ?
#
loop_
_entity_poly.entity_id
_entity_poly.type
_entity_poly.pdbx_seq_one_letter_code
_entity_poly.pdbx_strand_id
1 'polypeptide(L)'
;MLLPMRRPPAAPSRPIFRPQFSSLGLRWQHGQAMANRQGAEFEHRSRSVARVRGSTMARASPVTMDSVSVGFGRRVIVGMVLAMSLSAPTYYRAPPSSALTEENLLFLEAWRAVDRAYYDKSFNGQSWFRYRESALRGEPMNTREETYAAIKKMLSTLDDPFTRFLEPEKFKSLRSGTQGALTGVGLSIGYPLALNGSPAGLSVMSAAPGGPAEKAGILSGDVILAIDNRTAEDMDIYDAADRLQGPEGSSVDLTIRSGADTRHVVLKRERYTLNPVRSRMCEIPGSTDSSKIGYIKLTTFNQNAAGSVKEAIKKLRENNVKAFVLDLRNNSGGLFPEGIEIAKIWMDKGVIVYICDSRGVRDIYEADGASTIAASEPLVVLARVNL
;
A
#
# COMPACT_ATOMS: atom_id res chain seq x y z
N MET A 1 38.98 30.89 24.70
CA MET A 1 39.81 31.12 23.50
C MET A 1 40.15 29.75 22.91
N LEU A 2 39.32 29.26 21.98
CA LEU A 2 39.54 28.04 21.19
C LEU A 2 38.94 28.31 19.80
N LEU A 3 39.78 28.17 18.77
CA LEU A 3 39.51 28.46 17.36
C LEU A 3 38.60 27.40 16.70
N PRO A 4 37.81 27.76 15.66
CA PRO A 4 36.91 26.82 14.99
C PRO A 4 37.60 26.07 13.84
N MET A 5 37.27 24.78 13.68
CA MET A 5 37.63 23.96 12.51
C MET A 5 36.83 24.39 11.27
N ARG A 6 37.53 24.57 10.14
CA ARG A 6 36.97 24.85 8.81
C ARG A 6 36.32 23.59 8.20
N ARG A 7 35.13 23.74 7.61
CA ARG A 7 34.52 22.74 6.71
C ARG A 7 35.09 22.87 5.29
N PRO A 8 35.22 21.76 4.52
CA PRO A 8 35.61 21.81 3.11
C PRO A 8 34.44 22.24 2.19
N PRO A 9 34.72 22.78 0.98
CA PRO A 9 33.71 23.34 0.09
C PRO A 9 32.89 22.27 -0.65
N ALA A 10 31.64 22.62 -0.98
CA ALA A 10 30.67 21.80 -1.69
C ALA A 10 31.01 21.64 -3.19
N ALA A 11 30.75 20.45 -3.73
CA ALA A 11 30.86 20.16 -5.16
C ALA A 11 29.67 20.73 -5.96
N PRO A 12 29.86 21.16 -7.22
CA PRO A 12 28.81 21.79 -8.01
C PRO A 12 27.74 20.80 -8.49
N SER A 13 26.49 21.22 -8.36
CA SER A 13 25.26 20.53 -8.77
C SER A 13 25.14 20.39 -10.30
N ARG A 14 24.86 19.17 -10.78
CA ARG A 14 24.46 18.90 -12.17
C ARG A 14 22.97 19.24 -12.38
N PRO A 15 22.56 19.76 -13.56
CA PRO A 15 21.16 20.10 -13.83
C PRO A 15 20.33 18.81 -14.03
N ILE A 16 19.25 18.69 -13.27
CA ILE A 16 18.23 17.64 -13.46
C ILE A 16 17.17 18.19 -14.41
N PHE A 17 17.04 17.54 -15.56
CA PHE A 17 15.99 17.76 -16.56
C PHE A 17 14.62 17.41 -15.95
N ARG A 18 13.70 18.38 -15.86
CA ARG A 18 12.27 18.14 -15.54
C ARG A 18 11.48 18.02 -16.85
N PRO A 19 10.72 16.95 -17.10
CA PRO A 19 9.72 16.96 -18.16
C PRO A 19 8.47 17.72 -17.68
N GLN A 20 8.09 18.77 -18.42
CA GLN A 20 6.74 19.34 -18.40
C GLN A 20 5.77 18.32 -18.97
N PHE A 21 4.69 18.00 -18.26
CA PHE A 21 3.51 17.38 -18.86
C PHE A 21 2.38 18.41 -18.89
N SER A 22 2.13 18.94 -20.08
CA SER A 22 0.92 19.64 -20.44
C SER A 22 -0.15 18.64 -20.89
N SER A 23 -1.39 18.97 -20.55
CA SER A 23 -2.64 18.31 -20.92
C SER A 23 -2.87 18.25 -22.43
N LEU A 24 -3.22 17.08 -22.98
CA LEU A 24 -4.13 16.94 -24.11
C LEU A 24 -4.50 15.46 -24.30
N GLY A 25 -5.80 15.15 -24.31
CA GLY A 25 -6.32 13.81 -24.50
C GLY A 25 -6.39 13.39 -25.96
N LEU A 26 -6.41 12.07 -26.22
CA LEU A 26 -7.31 11.34 -27.14
C LEU A 26 -6.78 9.93 -27.45
N ARG A 27 -7.74 9.00 -27.53
CA ARG A 27 -7.79 7.75 -28.32
C ARG A 27 -6.72 6.66 -28.11
N TRP A 28 -7.18 5.55 -27.54
CA TRP A 28 -6.56 4.23 -27.66
C TRP A 28 -7.25 3.40 -28.74
N GLN A 29 -6.53 3.05 -29.82
CA GLN A 29 -6.82 1.91 -30.67
C GLN A 29 -5.49 1.30 -31.17
N HIS A 30 -5.32 0.01 -30.85
CA HIS A 30 -4.55 -1.06 -31.52
C HIS A 30 -3.02 -0.97 -31.66
N GLY A 31 -2.36 -2.10 -31.38
CA GLY A 31 -0.98 -2.34 -31.81
C GLY A 31 -0.22 -3.41 -31.04
N GLN A 32 -0.62 -4.68 -31.19
CA GLN A 32 0.30 -5.82 -31.01
C GLN A 32 1.52 -5.64 -31.92
N ALA A 33 2.75 -5.66 -31.37
CA ALA A 33 3.99 -6.12 -32.01
C ALA A 33 5.23 -5.69 -31.19
N MET A 34 5.61 -6.47 -30.18
CA MET A 34 6.94 -6.37 -29.54
C MET A 34 7.33 -7.76 -29.02
N ALA A 35 7.53 -8.70 -29.93
CA ALA A 35 8.15 -10.00 -29.67
C ALA A 35 8.97 -10.41 -30.89
N ASN A 36 10.06 -9.68 -31.14
CA ASN A 36 11.22 -10.14 -31.92
C ASN A 36 12.21 -8.98 -32.05
N ARG A 37 13.13 -8.86 -31.08
CA ARG A 37 14.36 -8.07 -31.21
C ARG A 37 15.35 -8.39 -30.09
N GLN A 38 15.71 -9.68 -29.96
CA GLN A 38 16.94 -10.12 -29.30
C GLN A 38 17.40 -11.39 -30.02
N GLY A 39 18.30 -11.23 -30.98
CA GLY A 39 18.77 -12.33 -31.82
C GLY A 39 19.44 -11.83 -33.09
N ALA A 40 20.45 -10.96 -32.97
CA ALA A 40 21.40 -10.64 -34.03
C ALA A 40 22.48 -9.69 -33.49
N GLU A 41 23.38 -10.17 -32.62
CA GLU A 41 24.58 -9.41 -32.27
C GLU A 41 25.69 -10.31 -31.72
N PHE A 42 26.13 -11.32 -32.47
CA PHE A 42 27.38 -12.03 -32.18
C PHE A 42 27.91 -12.76 -33.43
N GLU A 43 28.33 -12.00 -34.44
CA GLU A 43 29.17 -12.54 -35.51
C GLU A 43 30.01 -11.43 -36.16
N HIS A 44 31.11 -11.05 -35.51
CA HIS A 44 32.21 -10.32 -36.16
C HIS A 44 33.49 -10.43 -35.34
N ARG A 45 34.34 -11.41 -35.64
CA ARG A 45 35.81 -11.26 -35.66
C ARG A 45 36.48 -12.46 -36.31
N SER A 46 36.92 -12.25 -37.55
CA SER A 46 37.78 -13.14 -38.31
C SER A 46 39.20 -12.58 -38.40
N ARG A 47 40.18 -13.44 -38.07
CA ARG A 47 41.49 -13.68 -38.72
C ARG A 47 42.60 -12.60 -38.74
N SER A 48 43.74 -12.92 -38.13
CA SER A 48 45.09 -13.16 -38.73
C SER A 48 46.05 -13.58 -37.58
N VAL A 49 47.02 -14.48 -37.70
CA VAL A 49 48.34 -14.40 -38.37
C VAL A 49 48.95 -15.81 -38.49
N ALA A 50 49.92 -15.96 -39.41
CA ALA A 50 50.44 -17.18 -40.01
C ALA A 50 51.76 -17.76 -39.43
N ARG A 51 51.90 -19.10 -39.59
CA ARG A 51 53.03 -19.92 -40.13
C ARG A 51 54.37 -20.11 -39.36
N VAL A 52 54.92 -21.32 -39.59
CA VAL A 52 56.33 -21.84 -39.58
C VAL A 52 56.62 -22.69 -38.32
N ARG A 53 57.19 -23.91 -38.27
CA ARG A 53 58.05 -24.87 -39.03
C ARG A 53 57.70 -26.28 -38.42
N GLY A 54 57.75 -27.47 -39.03
CA GLY A 54 58.78 -28.15 -39.81
C GLY A 54 59.24 -29.45 -39.10
N SER A 55 59.30 -30.58 -39.84
CA SER A 55 60.03 -31.87 -39.61
C SER A 55 59.57 -32.78 -38.43
N THR A 56 59.50 -34.13 -38.50
CA THR A 56 60.19 -35.12 -39.35
C THR A 56 59.48 -36.49 -39.32
N MET A 57 59.67 -37.31 -40.38
CA MET A 57 59.28 -38.72 -40.53
C MET A 57 60.01 -39.67 -39.57
N ALA A 58 59.38 -40.81 -39.26
CA ALA A 58 60.02 -42.13 -39.24
C ALA A 58 59.00 -43.24 -39.56
N ARG A 59 59.47 -44.25 -40.29
CA ARG A 59 58.75 -45.29 -41.04
C ARG A 59 59.20 -46.67 -40.55
N ALA A 60 58.35 -47.69 -40.77
CA ALA A 60 58.63 -49.13 -40.86
C ALA A 60 58.81 -49.87 -39.51
N SER A 61 58.31 -51.09 -39.25
CA SER A 61 57.75 -52.18 -40.07
C SER A 61 56.92 -53.14 -39.17
N PRO A 62 56.10 -54.03 -39.76
CA PRO A 62 55.18 -54.90 -39.04
C PRO A 62 55.83 -56.23 -38.61
N VAL A 63 55.33 -56.82 -37.52
CA VAL A 63 55.58 -58.22 -37.17
C VAL A 63 54.25 -58.96 -37.25
N THR A 64 54.21 -59.96 -38.13
CA THR A 64 53.09 -60.88 -38.34
C THR A 64 53.35 -62.22 -37.64
N MET A 65 52.25 -62.95 -37.44
CA MET A 65 52.10 -64.37 -37.06
C MET A 65 52.14 -64.64 -35.54
N ASP A 66 51.19 -65.36 -34.92
CA ASP A 66 50.30 -66.39 -35.45
C ASP A 66 48.94 -66.48 -34.74
N SER A 67 48.02 -67.09 -35.48
CA SER A 67 46.68 -67.52 -35.12
C SER A 67 46.65 -68.62 -34.05
N VAL A 68 45.72 -68.48 -33.09
CA VAL A 68 44.95 -69.63 -32.59
C VAL A 68 43.47 -69.27 -32.59
N SER A 69 42.73 -70.18 -33.21
CA SER A 69 41.33 -70.11 -33.56
C SER A 69 40.40 -70.50 -32.41
N VAL A 70 39.28 -69.76 -32.37
CA VAL A 70 37.91 -70.29 -32.24
C VAL A 70 37.48 -70.81 -30.86
N GLY A 71 36.58 -70.03 -30.28
CA GLY A 71 35.26 -70.57 -29.93
C GLY A 71 35.04 -70.77 -28.45
N PHE A 72 34.50 -69.74 -27.80
CA PHE A 72 33.43 -69.84 -26.78
C PHE A 72 33.18 -68.41 -26.27
N GLY A 73 32.01 -67.84 -26.56
CA GLY A 73 31.67 -66.49 -26.07
C GLY A 73 30.68 -65.71 -26.93
N ARG A 74 30.39 -66.19 -28.15
CA ARG A 74 29.46 -65.54 -29.08
C ARG A 74 27.99 -65.89 -28.87
N ARG A 75 27.62 -66.41 -27.68
CA ARG A 75 26.22 -66.66 -27.27
C ARG A 75 25.78 -66.00 -25.96
N VAL A 76 26.64 -65.24 -25.28
CA VAL A 76 26.25 -64.51 -24.05
C VAL A 76 26.09 -63.00 -24.29
N ILE A 77 26.73 -62.43 -25.30
CA ILE A 77 26.67 -60.98 -25.56
C ILE A 77 25.44 -60.57 -26.41
N VAL A 78 24.82 -61.50 -27.14
CA VAL A 78 23.56 -61.20 -27.87
C VAL A 78 22.34 -61.28 -26.95
N GLY A 79 22.40 -62.05 -25.85
CA GLY A 79 21.30 -62.13 -24.86
C GLY A 79 21.22 -60.92 -23.94
N MET A 80 22.36 -60.27 -23.63
CA MET A 80 22.39 -59.13 -22.70
C MET A 80 22.03 -57.79 -23.37
N VAL A 81 22.24 -57.67 -24.68
CA VAL A 81 21.76 -56.51 -25.47
C VAL A 81 20.28 -56.67 -25.87
N LEU A 82 19.75 -57.90 -25.91
CA LEU A 82 18.30 -58.13 -26.06
C LEU A 82 17.52 -58.04 -24.74
N ALA A 83 18.18 -58.26 -23.59
CA ALA A 83 17.57 -58.07 -22.27
C ALA A 83 17.56 -56.59 -21.81
N MET A 84 18.39 -55.72 -22.40
CA MET A 84 18.31 -54.26 -22.19
C MET A 84 17.37 -53.54 -23.17
N SER A 85 16.93 -54.19 -24.25
CA SER A 85 15.95 -53.65 -25.20
C SER A 85 14.51 -54.10 -24.96
N LEU A 86 14.27 -54.94 -23.94
CA LEU A 86 12.95 -55.24 -23.38
C LEU A 86 12.72 -54.61 -21.99
N SER A 87 13.48 -53.57 -21.65
CA SER A 87 12.94 -52.55 -20.74
C SER A 87 11.93 -51.77 -21.56
N ALA A 88 10.66 -52.18 -21.54
CA ALA A 88 9.58 -51.33 -22.00
C ALA A 88 9.88 -49.92 -21.47
N PRO A 89 9.89 -48.86 -22.28
CA PRO A 89 9.89 -47.54 -21.72
C PRO A 89 8.63 -47.53 -20.86
N THR A 90 8.79 -47.68 -19.55
CA THR A 90 7.85 -47.10 -18.62
C THR A 90 7.94 -45.63 -19.00
N TYR A 91 7.03 -45.23 -19.88
CA TYR A 91 6.56 -43.88 -19.97
C TYR A 91 6.14 -43.59 -18.53
N TYR A 92 7.08 -43.15 -17.69
CA TYR A 92 6.79 -42.17 -16.69
C TYR A 92 6.25 -41.02 -17.51
N ARG A 93 4.95 -41.12 -17.83
CA ARG A 93 4.14 -40.00 -18.22
C ARG A 93 4.37 -39.07 -17.06
N ALA A 94 5.22 -38.07 -17.27
CA ALA A 94 5.34 -36.98 -16.34
C ALA A 94 3.89 -36.65 -15.99
N PRO A 95 3.51 -36.67 -14.69
CA PRO A 95 2.14 -36.37 -14.32
C PRO A 95 1.79 -35.08 -15.07
N PRO A 96 0.64 -35.02 -15.75
CA PRO A 96 0.31 -33.86 -16.57
C PRO A 96 0.60 -32.64 -15.70
N SER A 97 1.52 -31.79 -16.13
CA SER A 97 1.73 -30.52 -15.44
C SER A 97 0.41 -29.79 -15.63
N SER A 98 -0.46 -29.87 -14.64
CA SER A 98 -1.75 -29.21 -14.67
C SER A 98 -1.46 -27.75 -14.93
N ALA A 99 -1.84 -27.27 -16.12
CA ALA A 99 -1.75 -25.86 -16.43
C ALA A 99 -2.46 -25.10 -15.29
N LEU A 100 -1.86 -23.99 -14.84
CA LEU A 100 -2.50 -23.16 -13.83
C LEU A 100 -3.88 -22.76 -14.33
N THR A 101 -4.91 -22.99 -13.50
CA THR A 101 -6.27 -22.56 -13.77
C THR A 101 -6.37 -21.03 -13.70
N GLU A 102 -7.45 -20.45 -14.24
CA GLU A 102 -7.74 -19.02 -14.08
C GLU A 102 -7.78 -18.63 -12.60
N GLU A 103 -8.37 -19.48 -11.76
CA GLU A 103 -8.44 -19.31 -10.31
C GLU A 103 -7.05 -19.31 -9.64
N ASN A 104 -6.16 -20.20 -10.05
CA ASN A 104 -4.77 -20.19 -9.59
C ASN A 104 -4.02 -18.92 -10.03
N LEU A 105 -4.31 -18.40 -11.23
CA LEU A 105 -3.71 -17.16 -11.71
C LEU A 105 -4.21 -15.95 -10.91
N LEU A 106 -5.50 -15.91 -10.59
CA LEU A 106 -6.08 -14.86 -9.73
C LEU A 106 -5.45 -14.86 -8.33
N PHE A 107 -5.31 -16.02 -7.71
CA PHE A 107 -4.59 -16.15 -6.44
C PHE A 107 -3.14 -15.65 -6.55
N LEU A 108 -2.44 -16.03 -7.63
CA LEU A 108 -1.06 -15.61 -7.89
C LEU A 108 -0.91 -14.11 -8.12
N GLU A 109 -1.90 -13.47 -8.72
CA GLU A 109 -1.95 -12.01 -8.88
C GLU A 109 -2.07 -11.31 -7.53
N ALA A 110 -2.98 -11.77 -6.67
CA ALA A 110 -3.12 -11.26 -5.31
C ALA A 110 -1.84 -11.47 -4.49
N TRP A 111 -1.28 -12.68 -4.52
CA TRP A 111 -0.01 -13.02 -3.86
C TRP A 111 1.13 -12.09 -4.33
N ARG A 112 1.23 -11.85 -5.64
CA ARG A 112 2.25 -11.00 -6.26
C ARG A 112 2.08 -9.53 -5.89
N ALA A 113 0.84 -9.06 -5.76
CA ALA A 113 0.56 -7.70 -5.31
C ALA A 113 1.15 -7.48 -3.91
N VAL A 114 0.91 -8.41 -2.98
CA VAL A 114 1.48 -8.39 -1.63
C VAL A 114 3.00 -8.51 -1.65
N ASP A 115 3.54 -9.51 -2.36
CA ASP A 115 4.99 -9.76 -2.49
C ASP A 115 5.74 -8.47 -2.87
N ARG A 116 5.22 -7.75 -3.86
CA ARG A 116 5.82 -6.52 -4.37
C ARG A 116 5.58 -5.31 -3.48
N ALA A 117 4.36 -5.10 -2.98
CA ALA A 117 3.94 -3.83 -2.40
C ALA A 117 3.84 -3.80 -0.87
N TYR A 118 3.77 -4.95 -0.19
CA TYR A 118 3.61 -5.00 1.26
C TYR A 118 4.79 -4.33 1.98
N TYR A 119 4.49 -3.52 2.99
CA TYR A 119 5.46 -2.62 3.61
C TYR A 119 6.54 -3.38 4.40
N ASP A 120 6.17 -4.50 5.03
CA ASP A 120 7.10 -5.39 5.74
C ASP A 120 7.50 -6.60 4.89
N LYS A 121 8.74 -6.62 4.40
CA LYS A 121 9.27 -7.75 3.60
C LYS A 121 9.62 -8.99 4.42
N SER A 122 9.44 -8.97 5.74
CA SER A 122 9.46 -10.17 6.57
C SER A 122 8.15 -10.96 6.49
N PHE A 123 7.06 -10.34 6.03
CA PHE A 123 5.72 -10.93 5.92
C PHE A 123 5.26 -11.59 7.22
N ASN A 124 5.43 -10.89 8.35
CA ASN A 124 5.16 -11.42 9.68
C ASN A 124 5.99 -12.70 9.99
N GLY A 125 7.27 -12.68 9.61
CA GLY A 125 8.21 -13.80 9.81
C GLY A 125 8.00 -15.00 8.86
N GLN A 126 7.17 -14.88 7.84
CA GLN A 126 6.83 -15.98 6.94
C GLN A 126 7.66 -16.00 5.66
N SER A 127 7.92 -17.19 5.14
CA SER A 127 8.45 -17.35 3.79
C SER A 127 7.31 -17.22 2.77
N TRP A 128 7.11 -16.01 2.26
CA TRP A 128 6.02 -15.69 1.33
C TRP A 128 6.02 -16.56 0.07
N PHE A 129 7.21 -16.86 -0.46
CA PHE A 129 7.37 -17.77 -1.59
C PHE A 129 6.94 -19.21 -1.27
N ARG A 130 7.33 -19.73 -0.09
CA ARG A 130 6.91 -21.10 0.33
C ARG A 130 5.41 -21.18 0.60
N TYR A 131 4.83 -20.12 1.16
CA TYR A 131 3.38 -20.03 1.33
C TYR A 131 2.67 -20.21 -0.01
N ARG A 132 3.13 -19.53 -1.06
CA ARG A 132 2.60 -19.65 -2.44
C ARG A 132 2.58 -21.10 -2.93
N GLU A 133 3.71 -21.80 -2.79
CA GLU A 133 3.85 -23.18 -3.28
C GLU A 133 2.94 -24.15 -2.49
N SER A 134 2.84 -23.95 -1.18
CA SER A 134 1.96 -24.73 -0.32
C SER A 134 0.49 -24.48 -0.67
N ALA A 135 0.10 -23.23 -0.83
CA ALA A 135 -1.28 -22.85 -1.13
C ALA A 135 -1.76 -23.40 -2.47
N LEU A 136 -0.94 -23.30 -3.53
CA LEU A 136 -1.25 -23.85 -4.85
C LEU A 136 -1.41 -25.39 -4.88
N ARG A 137 -0.88 -26.09 -3.87
CA ARG A 137 -0.96 -27.55 -3.77
C ARG A 137 -2.06 -28.02 -2.81
N GLY A 138 -2.36 -27.23 -1.78
CA GLY A 138 -3.15 -27.66 -0.64
C GLY A 138 -4.46 -26.92 -0.42
N GLU A 139 -4.63 -25.72 -0.97
CA GLU A 139 -5.88 -24.95 -0.83
C GLU A 139 -6.81 -25.23 -2.01
N PRO A 140 -8.11 -25.47 -1.77
CA PRO A 140 -9.09 -25.57 -2.84
C PRO A 140 -9.25 -24.22 -3.54
N MET A 141 -9.15 -24.22 -4.87
CA MET A 141 -9.30 -23.05 -5.75
C MET A 141 -9.96 -23.46 -7.07
N ASN A 142 -11.10 -24.15 -6.97
CA ASN A 142 -11.87 -24.64 -8.11
C ASN A 142 -12.97 -23.66 -8.53
N THR A 143 -13.45 -22.84 -7.59
CA THR A 143 -14.44 -21.79 -7.84
C THR A 143 -13.91 -20.43 -7.39
N ARG A 144 -14.58 -19.37 -7.85
CA ARG A 144 -14.23 -18.00 -7.48
C ARG A 144 -14.30 -17.75 -5.98
N GLU A 145 -15.31 -18.32 -5.34
CA GLU A 145 -15.54 -18.21 -3.90
C GLU A 145 -14.44 -18.92 -3.11
N GLU A 146 -14.02 -20.10 -3.56
CA GLU A 146 -12.88 -20.82 -2.98
C GLU A 146 -11.58 -20.01 -3.12
N THR A 147 -11.31 -19.44 -4.29
CA THR A 147 -10.16 -18.57 -4.52
C THR A 147 -10.19 -17.33 -3.63
N TYR A 148 -11.33 -16.67 -3.49
CA TYR A 148 -11.48 -15.52 -2.59
C TYR A 148 -11.22 -15.92 -1.13
N ALA A 149 -11.70 -17.08 -0.70
CA ALA A 149 -11.41 -17.60 0.64
C ALA A 149 -9.91 -17.89 0.83
N ALA A 150 -9.26 -18.50 -0.16
CA ALA A 150 -7.82 -18.76 -0.15
C ALA A 150 -6.98 -17.46 -0.09
N ILE A 151 -7.38 -16.42 -0.83
CA ILE A 151 -6.74 -15.10 -0.77
C ILE A 151 -6.95 -14.48 0.62
N LYS A 152 -8.18 -14.47 1.15
CA LYS A 152 -8.45 -13.92 2.49
C LYS A 152 -7.64 -14.62 3.58
N LYS A 153 -7.55 -15.96 3.51
CA LYS A 153 -6.71 -16.78 4.40
C LYS A 153 -5.22 -16.44 4.27
N MET A 154 -4.73 -16.24 3.04
CA MET A 154 -3.35 -15.80 2.81
C MET A 154 -3.08 -14.45 3.48
N LEU A 155 -3.96 -13.47 3.31
CA LEU A 155 -3.77 -12.13 3.86
C LEU A 155 -3.87 -12.11 5.40
N SER A 156 -4.72 -12.94 6.00
CA SER A 156 -4.86 -12.98 7.47
C SER A 156 -3.59 -13.43 8.19
N THR A 157 -2.73 -14.20 7.53
CA THR A 157 -1.43 -14.64 8.10
C THR A 157 -0.47 -13.48 8.37
N LEU A 158 -0.64 -12.35 7.67
CA LEU A 158 0.20 -11.16 7.85
C LEU A 158 -0.08 -10.43 9.17
N ASP A 159 -1.19 -10.76 9.85
CA ASP A 159 -1.65 -10.10 11.09
C ASP A 159 -1.71 -8.56 10.98
N ASP A 160 -1.99 -8.09 9.77
CA ASP A 160 -2.20 -6.67 9.48
C ASP A 160 -3.69 -6.45 9.20
N PRO A 161 -4.41 -5.71 10.05
CA PRO A 161 -5.84 -5.52 9.89
C PRO A 161 -6.22 -4.64 8.68
N PHE A 162 -5.26 -3.90 8.11
CA PHE A 162 -5.48 -3.04 6.95
C PHE A 162 -5.18 -3.74 5.61
N THR A 163 -4.49 -4.89 5.63
CA THR A 163 -4.27 -5.68 4.41
C THR A 163 -5.44 -6.63 4.19
N ARG A 164 -6.31 -6.30 3.23
CA ARG A 164 -7.58 -7.01 2.97
C ARG A 164 -7.82 -7.23 1.48
N PHE A 165 -8.60 -8.26 1.19
CA PHE A 165 -9.08 -8.53 -0.16
C PHE A 165 -10.46 -7.92 -0.35
N LEU A 166 -10.63 -7.13 -1.40
CA LEU A 166 -11.90 -6.56 -1.79
C LEU A 166 -12.45 -7.29 -3.01
N GLU A 167 -13.64 -7.84 -2.85
CA GLU A 167 -14.42 -8.40 -3.95
C GLU A 167 -14.87 -7.29 -4.91
N PRO A 168 -15.12 -7.58 -6.20
CA PRO A 168 -15.40 -6.57 -7.21
C PRO A 168 -16.52 -5.58 -6.84
N GLU A 169 -17.59 -6.08 -6.22
CA GLU A 169 -18.75 -5.32 -5.78
C GLU A 169 -18.38 -4.34 -4.66
N LYS A 170 -17.65 -4.82 -3.64
CA LYS A 170 -17.15 -3.99 -2.54
C LYS A 170 -16.17 -2.93 -3.04
N PHE A 171 -15.27 -3.29 -3.95
CA PHE A 171 -14.34 -2.35 -4.56
C PHE A 171 -15.06 -1.26 -5.37
N LYS A 172 -16.12 -1.65 -6.12
CA LYS A 172 -16.95 -0.71 -6.86
C LYS A 172 -17.68 0.26 -5.94
N SER A 173 -18.30 -0.24 -4.87
CA SER A 173 -18.96 0.57 -3.83
C SER A 173 -17.99 1.56 -3.18
N LEU A 174 -16.80 1.09 -2.79
CA LEU A 174 -15.75 1.94 -2.21
C LEU A 174 -15.35 3.09 -3.15
N ARG A 175 -15.14 2.78 -4.44
CA ARG A 175 -14.77 3.78 -5.43
C ARG A 175 -15.88 4.82 -5.64
N SER A 176 -17.15 4.39 -5.68
CA SER A 176 -18.31 5.27 -5.82
C SER A 176 -18.51 6.18 -4.60
N GLY A 177 -18.35 5.65 -3.38
CA GLY A 177 -18.48 6.43 -2.14
C GLY A 177 -17.44 7.54 -1.97
N THR A 178 -16.27 7.38 -2.59
CA THR A 178 -15.18 8.38 -2.52
C THR A 178 -15.38 9.55 -3.51
N GLN A 179 -16.25 9.39 -4.51
CA GLN A 179 -16.44 10.36 -5.61
C GLN A 179 -17.69 11.25 -5.46
N GLY A 180 -18.54 11.02 -4.46
CA GLY A 180 -19.80 11.75 -4.26
C GLY A 180 -19.96 12.32 -2.84
N ALA A 181 -21.04 13.06 -2.62
CA ALA A 181 -21.44 13.41 -1.26
C ALA A 181 -21.80 12.14 -0.48
N LEU A 182 -21.11 11.93 0.64
CA LEU A 182 -21.29 10.79 1.53
C LEU A 182 -22.66 10.88 2.22
N THR A 183 -23.45 9.82 2.09
CA THR A 183 -24.66 9.60 2.88
C THR A 183 -24.37 8.52 3.91
N GLY A 184 -24.54 8.84 5.19
CA GLY A 184 -24.25 7.92 6.28
C GLY A 184 -24.49 8.58 7.63
N VAL A 185 -23.85 8.08 8.68
CA VAL A 185 -24.08 8.54 10.05
C VAL A 185 -23.02 9.50 10.60
N GLY A 186 -22.00 9.86 9.79
CA GLY A 186 -20.98 10.79 10.26
C GLY A 186 -19.90 10.16 11.14
N LEU A 187 -19.54 8.90 10.93
CA LEU A 187 -18.48 8.22 11.70
C LEU A 187 -17.25 7.97 10.84
N SER A 188 -16.08 8.27 11.39
CA SER A 188 -14.80 7.71 10.96
C SER A 188 -14.46 6.58 11.92
N ILE A 189 -14.24 5.39 11.38
CA ILE A 189 -14.00 4.16 12.14
C ILE A 189 -12.58 3.65 11.85
N GLY A 190 -12.05 2.85 12.75
CA GLY A 190 -10.78 2.16 12.57
C GLY A 190 -10.66 0.99 13.53
N TYR A 191 -9.54 0.27 13.45
CA TYR A 191 -9.26 -0.79 14.41
C TYR A 191 -8.79 -0.17 15.74
N PRO A 192 -9.17 -0.74 16.89
CA PRO A 192 -8.78 -0.21 18.19
C PRO A 192 -7.26 -0.23 18.39
N LEU A 193 -6.70 0.86 18.94
CA LEU A 193 -5.26 0.98 19.22
C LEU A 193 -4.90 0.36 20.60
N ALA A 194 -4.85 -0.98 20.66
CA ALA A 194 -4.12 -1.88 21.59
C ALA A 194 -4.33 -1.87 23.15
N LEU A 195 -3.81 -2.96 23.77
CA LEU A 195 -3.51 -3.26 25.20
C LEU A 195 -4.48 -4.24 25.92
N ASN A 196 -4.01 -5.48 26.13
CA ASN A 196 -4.60 -6.55 26.99
C ASN A 196 -5.85 -7.30 26.47
N GLY A 197 -5.76 -7.87 25.27
CA GLY A 197 -6.76 -8.80 24.73
C GLY A 197 -7.58 -8.21 23.60
N SER A 198 -8.21 -9.09 22.82
CA SER A 198 -8.99 -8.74 21.63
C SER A 198 -9.99 -7.64 21.96
N PRO A 199 -9.86 -6.43 21.39
CA PRO A 199 -10.90 -5.44 21.55
C PRO A 199 -12.07 -5.88 20.67
N ALA A 200 -13.10 -6.45 21.30
CA ALA A 200 -14.33 -6.81 20.60
C ALA A 200 -14.93 -5.52 20.00
N GLY A 201 -14.84 -5.35 18.68
CA GLY A 201 -15.49 -4.29 17.93
C GLY A 201 -14.56 -3.34 17.15
N LEU A 202 -15.16 -2.34 16.51
CA LEU A 202 -14.48 -1.30 15.75
C LEU A 202 -14.42 0.01 16.54
N SER A 203 -13.29 0.69 16.54
CA SER A 203 -13.11 1.95 17.28
C SER A 203 -13.60 3.15 16.47
N VAL A 204 -14.28 4.08 17.14
CA VAL A 204 -14.66 5.38 16.59
C VAL A 204 -13.44 6.30 16.63
N MET A 205 -12.92 6.64 15.45
CA MET A 205 -11.80 7.57 15.31
C MET A 205 -12.27 9.02 15.47
N SER A 206 -13.40 9.36 14.84
CA SER A 206 -14.02 10.68 14.98
C SER A 206 -15.50 10.63 14.58
N ALA A 207 -16.27 11.59 15.11
CA ALA A 207 -17.62 11.88 14.64
C ALA A 207 -17.62 13.23 13.89
N ALA A 208 -18.35 13.28 12.78
CA ALA A 208 -18.49 14.46 11.95
C ALA A 208 -19.22 15.57 12.72
N PRO A 209 -18.67 16.80 12.81
CA PRO A 209 -19.31 17.89 13.53
C PRO A 209 -20.69 18.26 12.96
N GLY A 210 -21.71 18.25 13.80
CA GLY A 210 -23.12 18.43 13.45
C GLY A 210 -23.77 17.23 12.76
N GLY A 211 -23.05 16.12 12.60
CA GLY A 211 -23.56 14.88 11.99
C GLY A 211 -24.42 14.04 12.94
N PRO A 212 -25.10 13.00 12.41
CA PRO A 212 -25.99 12.14 13.20
C PRO A 212 -25.32 11.51 14.43
N ALA A 213 -24.10 10.97 14.29
CA ALA A 213 -23.39 10.34 15.38
C ALA A 213 -22.96 11.31 16.49
N GLU A 214 -22.48 12.51 16.13
CA GLU A 214 -22.11 13.53 17.13
C GLU A 214 -23.36 14.02 17.89
N LYS A 215 -24.49 14.24 17.19
CA LYS A 215 -25.77 14.61 17.79
C LYS A 215 -26.28 13.55 18.78
N ALA A 216 -25.98 12.28 18.52
CA ALA A 216 -26.31 11.18 19.42
C ALA A 216 -25.28 10.99 20.55
N GLY A 217 -24.27 11.87 20.65
CA GLY A 217 -23.26 11.86 21.69
C GLY A 217 -22.21 10.77 21.55
N ILE A 218 -22.02 10.21 20.35
CA ILE A 218 -20.93 9.27 20.07
C ILE A 218 -19.62 10.05 19.95
N LEU A 219 -18.59 9.60 20.67
CA LEU A 219 -17.32 10.30 20.81
C LEU A 219 -16.16 9.46 20.25
N SER A 220 -15.06 10.15 19.96
CA SER A 220 -13.78 9.50 19.65
C SER A 220 -13.34 8.61 20.82
N GLY A 221 -12.95 7.37 20.53
CA GLY A 221 -12.60 6.35 21.51
C GLY A 221 -13.74 5.40 21.90
N ASP A 222 -14.99 5.68 21.49
CA ASP A 222 -16.09 4.72 21.62
C ASP A 222 -15.82 3.47 20.76
N VAL A 223 -16.33 2.32 21.19
CA VAL A 223 -16.22 1.05 20.44
C VAL A 223 -17.59 0.61 19.94
N ILE A 224 -17.71 0.41 18.63
CA ILE A 224 -18.87 -0.17 17.96
C ILE A 224 -18.81 -1.68 18.19
N LEU A 225 -19.77 -2.22 18.95
CA LEU A 225 -19.91 -3.64 19.24
C LEU A 225 -20.83 -4.36 18.25
N ALA A 226 -21.83 -3.66 17.69
CA ALA A 226 -22.73 -4.22 16.69
C ALA A 226 -23.34 -3.14 15.79
N ILE A 227 -23.66 -3.55 14.56
CA ILE A 227 -24.36 -2.74 13.54
C ILE A 227 -25.53 -3.57 12.99
N ASP A 228 -26.76 -3.07 13.11
CA ASP A 228 -28.00 -3.76 12.73
C ASP A 228 -28.05 -5.20 13.29
N ASN A 229 -27.81 -5.35 14.60
CA ASN A 229 -27.75 -6.62 15.34
C ASN A 229 -26.67 -7.62 14.89
N ARG A 230 -25.72 -7.21 14.04
CA ARG A 230 -24.54 -8.02 13.72
C ARG A 230 -23.34 -7.57 14.53
N THR A 231 -22.66 -8.53 15.16
CA THR A 231 -21.41 -8.28 15.90
C THR A 231 -20.37 -7.61 15.00
N ALA A 232 -19.68 -6.61 15.56
CA ALA A 232 -18.58 -5.90 14.93
C ALA A 232 -17.20 -6.47 15.34
N GLU A 233 -17.16 -7.53 16.15
CA GLU A 233 -15.93 -8.14 16.65
C GLU A 233 -15.03 -8.65 15.53
N ASP A 234 -15.59 -9.41 14.60
CA ASP A 234 -14.88 -9.91 13.41
C ASP A 234 -15.23 -9.13 12.13
N MET A 235 -15.89 -7.98 12.27
CA MET A 235 -16.36 -7.21 11.13
C MET A 235 -15.21 -6.40 10.53
N ASP A 236 -14.97 -6.60 9.23
CA ASP A 236 -14.03 -5.81 8.48
C ASP A 236 -14.49 -4.34 8.36
N ILE A 237 -13.54 -3.41 8.35
CA ILE A 237 -13.83 -1.97 8.27
C ILE A 237 -14.66 -1.58 7.03
N TYR A 238 -14.46 -2.25 5.90
CA TYR A 238 -15.23 -1.98 4.68
C TYR A 238 -16.67 -2.50 4.81
N ASP A 239 -16.86 -3.65 5.44
CA ASP A 239 -18.20 -4.18 5.73
C ASP A 239 -18.96 -3.28 6.72
N ALA A 240 -18.27 -2.77 7.72
CA ALA A 240 -18.86 -1.79 8.64
C ALA A 240 -19.20 -0.47 7.93
N ALA A 241 -18.29 0.05 7.09
CA ALA A 241 -18.55 1.25 6.32
C ALA A 241 -19.77 1.10 5.41
N ASP A 242 -19.89 -0.01 4.68
CA ASP A 242 -21.04 -0.32 3.82
C ASP A 242 -22.36 -0.36 4.61
N ARG A 243 -22.33 -0.87 5.85
CA ARG A 243 -23.52 -0.92 6.74
C ARG A 243 -23.87 0.43 7.33
N LEU A 244 -22.88 1.24 7.69
CA LEU A 244 -23.09 2.59 8.23
C LEU A 244 -23.59 3.55 7.15
N GLN A 245 -23.23 3.29 5.90
CA GLN A 245 -23.76 3.97 4.72
C GLN A 245 -25.11 3.37 4.29
N GLY A 246 -25.83 4.12 3.46
CA GLY A 246 -27.14 3.72 2.98
C GLY A 246 -27.98 4.91 2.51
N PRO A 247 -29.24 4.66 2.10
CA PRO A 247 -30.12 5.71 1.60
C PRO A 247 -30.35 6.83 2.62
N GLU A 248 -30.43 8.06 2.14
CA GLU A 248 -30.71 9.22 2.99
C GLU A 248 -32.07 9.05 3.69
N GLY A 249 -32.10 9.35 4.98
CA GLY A 249 -33.28 9.23 5.82
C GLY A 249 -33.58 7.82 6.36
N SER A 250 -32.88 6.78 5.88
CA SER A 250 -32.92 5.45 6.48
C SER A 250 -32.22 5.43 7.85
N SER A 251 -32.49 4.42 8.67
CA SER A 251 -31.88 4.28 10.00
C SER A 251 -30.90 3.11 10.07
N VAL A 252 -29.96 3.19 11.00
CA VAL A 252 -29.04 2.13 11.37
C VAL A 252 -28.97 2.02 12.88
N ASP A 253 -28.99 0.79 13.39
CA ASP A 253 -28.93 0.52 14.82
C ASP A 253 -27.49 0.20 15.23
N LEU A 254 -26.96 0.93 16.19
CA LEU A 254 -25.61 0.73 16.73
C LEU A 254 -25.65 0.31 18.18
N THR A 255 -24.82 -0.66 18.54
CA THR A 255 -24.47 -0.93 19.93
C THR A 255 -23.08 -0.37 20.18
N ILE A 256 -22.99 0.62 21.06
CA ILE A 256 -21.76 1.38 21.33
C ILE A 256 -21.34 1.19 22.79
N ARG A 257 -20.04 0.93 23.00
CA ARG A 257 -19.41 0.97 24.31
C ARG A 257 -18.61 2.26 24.47
N SER A 258 -18.93 3.02 25.52
CA SER A 258 -18.27 4.26 25.93
C SER A 258 -17.67 4.06 27.32
N GLY A 259 -16.39 3.71 27.40
CA GLY A 259 -15.79 3.29 28.67
C GLY A 259 -16.42 1.99 29.20
N ALA A 260 -17.03 2.05 30.39
CA ALA A 260 -17.73 0.91 31.00
C ALA A 260 -19.19 0.76 30.53
N ASP A 261 -19.77 1.82 29.97
CA ASP A 261 -21.19 1.84 29.62
C ASP A 261 -21.41 1.31 28.21
N THR A 262 -22.46 0.50 28.04
CA THR A 262 -22.94 0.06 26.73
C THR A 262 -24.33 0.62 26.49
N ARG A 263 -24.54 1.19 25.30
CA ARG A 263 -25.83 1.79 24.91
C ARG A 263 -26.19 1.42 23.48
N HIS A 264 -27.50 1.35 23.24
CA HIS A 264 -28.08 1.23 21.92
C HIS A 264 -28.46 2.61 21.40
N VAL A 265 -28.11 2.88 20.14
CA VAL A 265 -28.35 4.17 19.49
C VAL A 265 -28.88 3.90 18.09
N VAL A 266 -30.03 4.49 17.77
CA VAL A 266 -30.58 4.49 16.42
C VAL A 266 -30.17 5.79 15.74
N LEU A 267 -29.46 5.69 14.62
CA LEU A 267 -28.98 6.85 13.86
C LEU A 267 -29.69 6.94 12.52
N LYS A 268 -30.14 8.14 12.17
CA LYS A 268 -30.67 8.43 10.84
C LYS A 268 -29.51 8.81 9.91
N ARG A 269 -29.45 8.18 8.74
CA ARG A 269 -28.45 8.49 7.71
C ARG A 269 -28.79 9.84 7.07
N GLU A 270 -27.82 10.73 7.02
CA GLU A 270 -27.95 12.07 6.45
C GLU A 270 -26.88 12.27 5.37
N ARG A 271 -27.21 13.05 4.34
CA ARG A 271 -26.21 13.60 3.42
C ARG A 271 -25.60 14.83 4.10
N TYR A 272 -24.28 14.88 4.22
CA TYR A 272 -23.61 16.07 4.76
C TYR A 272 -22.35 16.42 3.97
N THR A 273 -22.11 17.72 3.82
CA THR A 273 -20.89 18.26 3.22
C THR A 273 -20.00 18.76 4.35
N LEU A 274 -18.80 18.18 4.49
CA LEU A 274 -17.84 18.63 5.49
C LEU A 274 -17.20 19.95 5.02
N ASN A 275 -17.62 21.07 5.60
CA ASN A 275 -16.78 22.26 5.60
C ASN A 275 -15.57 21.97 6.50
N PRO A 276 -14.34 21.90 5.95
CA PRO A 276 -13.19 21.43 6.69
C PRO A 276 -12.75 22.43 7.76
N VAL A 277 -13.10 23.71 7.65
CA VAL A 277 -12.55 24.77 8.50
C VAL A 277 -13.64 25.61 9.16
N ARG A 278 -13.52 25.80 10.47
CA ARG A 278 -14.20 26.88 11.22
C ARG A 278 -13.15 27.77 11.85
N SER A 279 -13.33 29.09 11.75
CA SER A 279 -12.38 30.04 12.35
C SER A 279 -13.10 31.08 13.20
N ARG A 280 -12.46 31.54 14.27
CA ARG A 280 -12.92 32.66 15.09
C ARG A 280 -11.74 33.43 15.67
N MET A 281 -12.01 34.67 16.03
CA MET A 281 -11.08 35.48 16.80
C MET A 281 -11.33 35.26 18.29
N CYS A 282 -10.27 35.19 19.07
CA CYS A 282 -10.31 35.07 20.52
C CYS A 282 -9.46 36.17 21.14
N GLU A 283 -9.88 36.67 22.30
CA GLU A 283 -9.10 37.59 23.12
C GLU A 283 -8.44 36.80 24.26
N ILE A 284 -7.21 37.19 24.64
CA ILE A 284 -6.51 36.56 25.76
C ILE A 284 -6.99 37.22 27.06
N PRO A 285 -7.67 36.49 27.97
CA PRO A 285 -8.08 37.05 29.25
C PRO A 285 -6.85 37.50 30.05
N GLY A 286 -6.85 38.76 30.52
CA GLY A 286 -5.77 39.32 31.32
C GLY A 286 -4.55 39.82 30.53
N SER A 287 -4.57 39.82 29.19
CA SER A 287 -3.54 40.50 28.41
C SER A 287 -3.74 42.02 28.46
N THR A 288 -2.67 42.74 28.82
CA THR A 288 -2.62 44.21 28.85
C THR A 288 -2.73 44.85 27.47
N ASP A 289 -2.45 44.09 26.40
CA ASP A 289 -2.32 44.61 25.03
C ASP A 289 -3.52 44.27 24.13
N SER A 290 -4.64 43.80 24.68
CA SER A 290 -5.82 43.37 23.89
C SER A 290 -5.43 42.37 22.78
N SER A 291 -4.43 41.52 23.03
CA SER A 291 -3.85 40.65 22.02
C SER A 291 -4.88 39.64 21.51
N LYS A 292 -5.08 39.63 20.19
CA LYS A 292 -6.03 38.78 19.49
C LYS A 292 -5.35 37.52 18.96
N ILE A 293 -5.98 36.38 19.21
CA ILE A 293 -5.58 35.06 18.70
C ILE A 293 -6.58 34.61 17.62
N GLY A 294 -6.05 34.07 16.53
CA GLY A 294 -6.82 33.43 15.48
C GLY A 294 -6.97 31.95 15.78
N TYR A 295 -8.18 31.52 16.14
CA TYR A 295 -8.49 30.12 16.32
C TYR A 295 -9.00 29.53 15.01
N ILE A 296 -8.35 28.47 14.53
CA ILE A 296 -8.70 27.74 13.30
C ILE A 296 -8.92 26.27 13.68
N LYS A 297 -10.16 25.80 13.55
CA LYS A 297 -10.53 24.39 13.71
C LYS A 297 -10.54 23.70 12.36
N LEU A 298 -9.62 22.75 12.15
CA LEU A 298 -9.59 21.91 10.97
C LEU A 298 -10.16 20.52 11.31
N THR A 299 -11.32 20.19 10.76
CA THR A 299 -12.09 18.99 11.10
C THR A 299 -11.72 17.78 10.26
N THR A 300 -11.26 17.98 9.02
CA THR A 300 -10.81 16.92 8.11
C THR A 300 -9.89 17.49 7.02
N PHE A 301 -9.04 16.64 6.44
CA PHE A 301 -8.23 16.98 5.26
C PHE A 301 -8.98 16.56 3.99
N ASN A 302 -9.84 17.42 3.44
CA ASN A 302 -10.49 17.20 2.15
C ASN A 302 -9.93 18.15 1.08
N GLN A 303 -10.39 18.05 -0.17
CA GLN A 303 -9.86 18.81 -1.32
C GLN A 303 -9.90 20.34 -1.16
N ASN A 304 -10.68 20.86 -0.21
CA ASN A 304 -10.82 22.29 0.05
C ASN A 304 -10.04 22.74 1.29
N ALA A 305 -9.45 21.82 2.06
CA ALA A 305 -8.89 22.07 3.38
C ALA A 305 -7.78 23.11 3.34
N ALA A 306 -6.77 22.94 2.47
CA ALA A 306 -5.69 23.91 2.36
C ALA A 306 -6.20 25.30 1.97
N GLY A 307 -7.08 25.38 0.96
CA GLY A 307 -7.69 26.64 0.53
C GLY A 307 -8.45 27.35 1.65
N SER A 308 -9.28 26.62 2.39
CA SER A 308 -10.06 27.16 3.51
C SER A 308 -9.20 27.62 4.69
N VAL A 309 -8.07 26.94 4.98
CA VAL A 309 -7.12 27.40 6.00
C VAL A 309 -6.47 28.72 5.57
N LYS A 310 -6.02 28.83 4.31
CA LYS A 310 -5.44 30.06 3.76
C LYS A 310 -6.43 31.24 3.85
N GLU A 311 -7.69 30.99 3.51
CA GLU A 311 -8.75 32.00 3.60
C GLU A 311 -9.03 32.43 5.04
N ALA A 312 -9.08 31.47 5.98
CA ALA A 312 -9.25 31.76 7.41
C ALA A 312 -8.12 32.64 7.96
N ILE A 313 -6.87 32.33 7.63
CA ILE A 313 -5.70 33.13 8.02
C ILE A 313 -5.83 34.56 7.49
N LYS A 314 -6.18 34.72 6.20
CA LYS A 314 -6.36 36.03 5.57
C LYS A 314 -7.41 36.87 6.31
N LYS A 315 -8.59 36.31 6.57
CA LYS A 315 -9.70 36.98 7.28
C LYS A 315 -9.33 37.35 8.72
N LEU A 316 -8.60 36.49 9.42
CA LEU A 316 -8.15 36.75 10.78
C LEU A 316 -7.09 37.87 10.83
N ARG A 317 -6.19 37.94 9.84
CA ARG A 317 -5.21 39.03 9.72
C ARG A 317 -5.85 40.39 9.48
N GLU A 318 -6.91 40.47 8.68
CA GLU A 318 -7.70 41.69 8.47
C GLU A 318 -8.24 42.25 9.82
N ASN A 319 -8.35 41.40 10.84
CA ASN A 319 -8.78 41.77 12.19
C ASN A 319 -7.63 42.00 13.19
N ASN A 320 -6.40 42.17 12.70
CA ASN A 320 -5.17 42.38 13.48
C ASN A 320 -4.79 41.21 14.41
N VAL A 321 -5.14 39.99 14.04
CA VAL A 321 -4.62 38.78 14.71
C VAL A 321 -3.12 38.63 14.41
N LYS A 322 -2.33 38.32 15.44
CA LYS A 322 -0.87 38.16 15.34
C LYS A 322 -0.35 36.78 15.78
N ALA A 323 -1.23 35.88 16.21
CA ALA A 323 -0.89 34.53 16.62
C ALA A 323 -2.05 33.58 16.30
N PHE A 324 -1.73 32.32 15.99
CA PHE A 324 -2.71 31.33 15.56
C PHE A 324 -2.73 30.10 16.45
N VAL A 325 -3.93 29.54 16.62
CA VAL A 325 -4.15 28.22 17.18
C VAL A 325 -4.78 27.35 16.09
N LEU A 326 -4.07 26.32 15.64
CA LEU A 326 -4.59 25.30 14.74
C LEU A 326 -5.07 24.10 15.54
N ASP A 327 -6.39 23.93 15.66
CA ASP A 327 -6.98 22.81 16.37
C ASP A 327 -7.28 21.63 15.43
N LEU A 328 -6.51 20.56 15.60
CA LEU A 328 -6.60 19.27 14.91
C LEU A 328 -7.25 18.17 15.78
N ARG A 329 -7.77 18.48 16.98
CA ARG A 329 -8.43 17.47 17.82
C ARG A 329 -9.64 16.86 17.09
N ASN A 330 -9.87 15.56 17.23
CA ASN A 330 -10.94 14.82 16.55
C ASN A 330 -10.87 14.89 15.00
N ASN A 331 -9.70 15.17 14.43
CA ASN A 331 -9.45 15.06 13.00
C ASN A 331 -8.73 13.73 12.74
N SER A 332 -9.40 12.79 12.06
CA SER A 332 -8.85 11.45 11.75
C SER A 332 -7.94 11.44 10.52
N GLY A 333 -7.65 12.61 9.94
CA GLY A 333 -6.87 12.75 8.71
C GLY A 333 -7.75 12.99 7.49
N GLY A 334 -7.38 12.34 6.38
CA GLY A 334 -8.01 12.51 5.08
C GLY A 334 -6.97 12.48 3.96
N LEU A 335 -7.12 13.37 2.98
CA LEU A 335 -6.22 13.51 1.85
C LEU A 335 -4.82 13.94 2.31
N PHE A 336 -3.87 13.01 2.21
CA PHE A 336 -2.47 13.24 2.50
C PHE A 336 -1.87 14.49 1.81
N PRO A 337 -2.11 14.75 0.50
CA PRO A 337 -1.58 15.95 -0.15
C PRO A 337 -2.04 17.27 0.50
N GLU A 338 -3.26 17.31 1.04
CA GLU A 338 -3.78 18.50 1.72
C GLU A 338 -3.05 18.76 3.04
N GLY A 339 -2.63 17.71 3.74
CA GLY A 339 -1.79 17.83 4.93
C GLY A 339 -0.44 18.47 4.60
N ILE A 340 0.18 18.07 3.49
CA ILE A 340 1.43 18.67 2.99
C ILE A 340 1.23 20.14 2.65
N GLU A 341 0.17 20.48 1.90
CA GLU A 341 -0.10 21.86 1.51
C GLU A 341 -0.41 22.76 2.71
N ILE A 342 -1.09 22.24 3.74
CA ILE A 342 -1.31 22.96 4.99
C ILE A 342 0.00 23.12 5.78
N ALA A 343 0.86 22.10 5.84
CA ALA A 343 2.16 22.22 6.50
C ALA A 343 3.02 23.31 5.85
N LYS A 344 3.04 23.38 4.51
CA LYS A 344 3.77 24.41 3.76
C LYS A 344 3.29 25.84 4.03
N ILE A 345 2.06 26.06 4.51
CA ILE A 345 1.59 27.40 4.91
C ILE A 345 2.48 28.00 6.01
N TRP A 346 2.95 27.15 6.92
CA TRP A 346 3.64 27.52 8.15
C TRP A 346 5.15 27.29 8.10
N MET A 347 5.65 26.55 7.11
CA MET A 347 7.06 26.14 7.03
C MET A 347 7.78 26.82 5.87
N ASP A 348 8.86 27.53 6.16
CA ASP A 348 9.72 28.13 5.12
C ASP A 348 10.59 27.09 4.42
N LYS A 349 11.26 26.22 5.18
CA LYS A 349 12.12 25.16 4.64
C LYS A 349 12.14 23.95 5.56
N GLY A 350 12.42 22.78 4.98
CA GLY A 350 12.72 21.55 5.72
C GLY A 350 11.78 20.41 5.39
N VAL A 351 12.13 19.21 5.86
CA VAL A 351 11.34 18.01 5.61
C VAL A 351 10.04 18.04 6.40
N ILE A 352 8.92 17.78 5.73
CA ILE A 352 7.59 17.66 6.31
C ILE A 352 7.35 16.21 6.75
N VAL A 353 7.61 15.24 5.85
CA VAL A 353 7.38 13.82 6.14
C VAL A 353 8.25 12.91 5.27
N TYR A 354 8.65 11.77 5.85
CA TYR A 354 9.28 10.65 5.15
C TYR A 354 8.25 9.53 4.96
N ILE A 355 8.16 8.97 3.75
CA ILE A 355 7.44 7.72 3.49
C ILE A 355 8.43 6.58 3.55
N CYS A 356 8.20 5.59 4.41
CA CYS A 356 9.13 4.48 4.64
C CYS A 356 8.46 3.11 4.45
N ASP A 357 9.24 2.14 4.01
CA ASP A 357 8.92 0.71 4.10
C ASP A 357 10.07 -0.02 4.84
N SER A 358 9.98 -1.34 4.99
CA SER A 358 11.04 -2.17 5.60
C SER A 358 12.41 -2.09 4.91
N ARG A 359 12.50 -1.51 3.70
CA ARG A 359 13.76 -1.26 2.97
C ARG A 359 14.27 0.16 3.14
N GLY A 360 13.61 1.00 3.94
CA GLY A 360 14.01 2.37 4.26
C GLY A 360 13.10 3.43 3.63
N VAL A 361 13.67 4.64 3.45
CA VAL A 361 12.94 5.79 2.90
C VAL A 361 12.61 5.57 1.43
N ARG A 362 11.35 5.78 1.07
CA ARG A 362 10.78 5.64 -0.27
C ARG A 362 10.50 6.98 -0.93
N ASP A 363 10.07 7.96 -0.14
CA ASP A 363 9.78 9.31 -0.62
C ASP A 363 9.96 10.33 0.52
N ILE A 364 10.17 11.59 0.13
CA ILE A 364 10.39 12.72 1.04
C ILE A 364 9.59 13.91 0.55
N TYR A 365 8.74 14.46 1.41
CA TYR A 365 8.04 15.71 1.15
C TYR A 365 8.66 16.83 1.97
N GLU A 366 8.98 17.94 1.31
CA GLU A 366 9.68 19.07 1.93
C GLU A 366 8.93 20.38 1.67
N ALA A 367 9.13 21.34 2.56
CA ALA A 367 8.82 22.74 2.35
C ALA A 367 10.00 23.42 1.65
N ASP A 368 9.70 24.20 0.61
CA ASP A 368 10.68 24.96 -0.18
C ASP A 368 10.50 26.49 -0.07
N GLY A 369 9.49 26.93 0.67
CA GLY A 369 9.19 28.33 0.92
C GLY A 369 8.18 28.94 -0.05
N ALA A 370 7.86 28.24 -1.14
CA ALA A 370 7.08 28.83 -2.24
C ALA A 370 5.59 29.06 -1.87
N SER A 371 5.06 28.24 -0.96
CA SER A 371 3.67 28.30 -0.51
C SER A 371 3.51 28.83 0.92
N THR A 372 4.60 29.36 1.47
CA THR A 372 4.64 29.82 2.85
C THR A 372 4.00 31.18 2.98
N ILE A 373 3.09 31.30 3.94
CA ILE A 373 2.28 32.49 4.12
C ILE A 373 2.23 32.97 5.56
N ALA A 374 2.49 32.09 6.53
CA ALA A 374 2.34 32.36 7.96
C ALA A 374 3.48 31.80 8.82
N ALA A 375 4.70 31.72 8.28
CA ALA A 375 5.86 31.19 9.02
C ALA A 375 6.38 32.10 10.14
N SER A 376 6.06 33.40 10.10
CA SER A 376 6.57 34.36 11.09
C SER A 376 5.67 34.52 12.31
N GLU A 377 4.38 34.21 12.21
CA GLU A 377 3.46 34.29 13.34
C GLU A 377 3.58 33.10 14.28
N PRO A 378 3.51 33.32 15.62
CA PRO A 378 3.42 32.22 16.57
C PRO A 378 2.24 31.29 16.29
N LEU A 379 2.51 29.99 16.21
CA LEU A 379 1.54 28.93 16.01
C LEU A 379 1.55 27.96 17.18
N VAL A 380 0.36 27.64 17.70
CA VAL A 380 0.14 26.50 18.60
C VAL A 380 -0.77 25.50 17.89
N VAL A 381 -0.40 24.22 17.89
CA VAL A 381 -1.22 23.15 17.34
C VAL A 381 -1.86 22.37 18.49
N LEU A 382 -3.19 22.31 18.52
CA LEU A 382 -3.92 21.44 19.45
C LEU A 382 -4.19 20.11 18.76
N ALA A 383 -3.62 19.03 19.29
CA ALA A 383 -3.91 17.68 18.86
C ALA A 383 -4.34 16.85 20.07
N ARG A 384 -5.17 15.83 19.83
CA ARG A 384 -5.43 14.78 20.81
C ARG A 384 -4.66 13.56 20.34
N VAL A 385 -3.84 13.00 21.21
CA VAL A 385 -3.31 11.65 20.99
C VAL A 385 -4.44 10.72 21.37
N ASN A 386 -5.10 10.13 20.39
CA ASN A 386 -5.87 8.91 20.62
C ASN A 386 -4.80 7.82 20.79
N LEU A 387 -4.31 7.66 22.02
CA LEU A 387 -3.51 6.51 22.41
C LEU A 387 -4.43 5.30 22.48
#